data_AF-A0A2M7X0Y6-F1
#
_entry.id   AF-A0A2M7X0Y6-F1
#
_cell.length_a   1.000
_cell.length_b   1.000
_cell.length_c   1.000
_cell.angle_alpha   90.00
_cell.angle_beta   90.00
_cell.angle_gamma   90.00
#
_symmetry.space_group_name_H-M   'P 1'
#
loop_
_entity.id
_entity.type
_entity.pdbx_description
1 polymer ?
#
loop_
_entity_poly.entity_id
_entity_poly.type
_entity_poly.pdbx_seq_one_letter_code
_entity_poly.pdbx_strand_id
1 'polypeptide(L)'
;MKLKDIDVSKVARAIEADAGHALPDLRESLHKAKRGEFAVIHAPESIAARKRGRPVGSTKEAPKQAVKLRIDPDVLAVLRATGPGWQTRVNTILRERFALTTR
;
A
#
# COMPACT_ATOMS: atom_id res chain seq x y z
N MET A 1 0.11 -31.95 14.57
CA MET A 1 0.20 -31.19 15.84
C MET A 1 -1.06 -30.32 15.95
N LYS A 2 -1.97 -30.56 16.91
CA LYS A 2 -3.17 -29.72 17.04
C LYS A 2 -2.77 -28.42 17.74
N LEU A 3 -3.01 -27.26 17.11
CA LEU A 3 -2.69 -25.93 17.64
C LEU A 3 -3.32 -25.64 19.03
N LYS A 4 -4.33 -26.41 19.42
CA LYS A 4 -5.11 -26.23 20.67
C LYS A 4 -4.28 -26.48 21.94
N ASP A 5 -3.25 -27.33 21.86
CA ASP A 5 -2.43 -27.74 23.02
C ASP A 5 -1.12 -26.94 23.17
N ILE A 6 -0.91 -25.88 22.36
CA ILE A 6 0.31 -25.09 22.38
C ILE A 6 0.27 -24.05 23.52
N ASP A 7 1.33 -24.03 24.33
CA ASP A 7 1.63 -22.94 25.27
C ASP A 7 2.25 -21.75 24.52
N VAL A 8 1.43 -20.72 24.33
CA VAL A 8 1.78 -19.50 23.58
C VAL A 8 2.95 -18.75 24.23
N SER A 9 3.00 -18.72 25.56
CA SER A 9 4.02 -17.98 26.30
C SER A 9 5.38 -18.67 26.19
N LYS A 10 5.40 -20.01 26.24
CA LYS A 10 6.62 -20.80 26.03
C LYS A 10 7.16 -20.63 24.61
N VAL A 11 6.29 -20.64 23.60
CA VAL A 11 6.66 -20.45 22.19
C VAL A 11 7.17 -19.03 21.94
N ALA A 12 6.46 -18.00 22.42
CA ALA A 12 6.88 -16.61 22.27
C ALA A 12 8.28 -16.38 22.84
N ARG A 13 8.55 -16.92 24.04
CA ARG A 13 9.85 -16.79 24.71
C ARG A 13 10.98 -17.49 23.94
N ALA A 14 10.71 -18.66 23.35
CA ALA A 14 11.71 -19.36 22.54
C ALA A 14 12.06 -18.57 21.27
N ILE A 15 11.06 -17.97 20.61
CA ILE A 15 11.25 -17.15 19.41
C ILE A 15 12.01 -15.86 19.74
N GLU A 16 11.66 -15.17 20.82
CA GLU A 16 12.37 -13.94 21.24
C GLU A 16 13.82 -14.23 21.65
N ALA A 17 14.08 -15.39 22.27
CA ALA A 17 15.44 -15.82 22.61
C ALA A 17 16.28 -16.11 21.36
N ASP A 18 15.69 -16.73 20.34
CA ASP A 18 16.33 -17.00 19.04
C ASP A 18 16.56 -15.70 18.25
N ALA A 19 15.58 -14.79 18.25
CA ALA A 19 15.66 -13.49 17.58
C ALA A 19 16.62 -12.51 18.28
N GLY A 20 17.01 -12.78 19.53
CA GLY A 20 17.91 -11.92 20.32
C GLY A 20 17.29 -10.59 20.76
N HIS A 21 15.99 -10.37 20.55
CA HIS A 21 15.26 -9.18 20.97
C HIS A 21 13.77 -9.49 21.16
N ALA A 22 13.08 -8.65 21.95
CA ALA A 22 11.65 -8.77 22.15
C ALA A 22 10.88 -8.33 20.90
N LEU A 23 9.82 -9.08 20.57
CA LEU A 23 8.94 -8.78 19.43
C LEU A 23 7.61 -8.25 19.98
N PRO A 24 7.34 -6.92 19.88
CA PRO A 24 6.25 -6.26 20.60
C PRO A 24 4.87 -6.89 20.40
N ASP A 25 4.59 -7.40 19.18
CA ASP A 25 3.27 -7.91 18.80
C ASP A 25 3.20 -9.43 18.68
N LEU A 26 4.32 -10.14 18.97
CA LEU A 26 4.42 -11.58 18.74
C LEU A 26 3.44 -12.36 19.62
N ARG A 27 3.38 -12.02 20.91
CA ARG A 27 2.51 -12.69 21.88
C ARG A 27 1.04 -12.55 21.46
N GLU A 28 0.62 -11.34 21.11
CA GLU A 28 -0.75 -11.08 20.66
C GLU A 28 -1.08 -11.85 19.37
N SER A 29 -0.14 -11.88 18.42
CA SER A 29 -0.29 -12.61 17.15
C SER A 29 -0.43 -14.12 17.37
N LEU A 30 0.35 -14.70 18.29
CA LEU A 30 0.26 -16.12 18.64
C LEU A 30 -1.04 -16.45 19.39
N HIS A 31 -1.56 -15.53 20.22
CA HIS A 31 -2.88 -15.67 20.84
C HIS A 31 -4.00 -15.66 19.81
N LYS A 32 -3.97 -14.75 18.84
CA LYS A 32 -4.90 -14.72 17.70
C LYS A 32 -4.83 -16.04 16.91
N ALA A 33 -3.63 -16.53 16.63
CA ALA A 33 -3.43 -17.80 15.96
C ALA A 33 -4.00 -18.99 16.75
N LYS A 34 -3.81 -19.04 18.07
CA LYS A 34 -4.39 -20.08 18.93
C LYS A 34 -5.92 -20.06 18.94
N ARG A 35 -6.53 -18.87 18.80
CA ARG A 35 -7.99 -18.70 18.69
C ARG A 35 -8.55 -18.99 17.29
N GLY A 36 -7.72 -19.31 16.30
CA GLY A 36 -8.16 -19.53 14.93
C GLY A 36 -8.33 -18.24 14.12
N GLU A 37 -7.92 -17.09 14.66
CA GLU A 37 -7.95 -15.78 13.99
C GLU A 37 -6.71 -15.55 13.10
N PHE A 38 -6.05 -16.62 12.67
CA PHE A 38 -4.98 -16.58 11.67
C PHE A 38 -5.60 -16.76 10.29
N ALA A 39 -5.21 -15.92 9.33
CA ALA A 39 -5.72 -15.96 7.94
C ALA A 39 -7.22 -15.59 7.74
N VAL A 40 -7.86 -14.87 8.67
CA VAL A 40 -9.20 -14.25 8.47
C VAL A 40 -9.24 -13.37 7.21
N ILE A 41 -8.08 -12.89 6.73
CA ILE A 41 -7.93 -12.06 5.54
C ILE A 41 -8.13 -12.86 4.22
N HIS A 42 -8.08 -14.19 4.24
CA HIS A 42 -8.20 -15.05 3.06
C HIS A 42 -9.43 -15.96 3.04
N ALA A 43 -10.32 -15.86 4.04
CA ALA A 43 -11.57 -16.59 3.99
C ALA A 43 -12.41 -16.11 2.80
N PRO A 44 -13.05 -17.01 2.03
CA PRO A 44 -13.81 -16.62 0.85
C PRO A 44 -14.94 -15.64 1.19
N GLU A 45 -15.52 -15.76 2.39
CA GLU A 45 -16.52 -14.84 2.94
C GLU A 45 -15.97 -13.42 3.21
N SER A 46 -14.74 -13.29 3.70
CA SER A 46 -14.10 -11.99 3.95
C SER A 46 -13.52 -11.36 2.68
N ILE A 47 -13.17 -12.17 1.67
CA ILE A 47 -12.86 -11.71 0.31
C ILE A 47 -14.12 -11.21 -0.39
N ALA A 48 -15.25 -11.91 -0.26
CA ALA A 48 -16.54 -11.50 -0.82
C ALA A 48 -17.11 -10.24 -0.13
N ALA A 49 -16.88 -10.09 1.17
CA ALA A 49 -17.24 -8.89 1.93
C ALA A 49 -16.43 -7.64 1.53
N ARG A 50 -15.25 -7.81 0.91
CA ARG A 50 -14.54 -6.70 0.28
C ARG A 50 -15.26 -6.32 -1.00
N LYS A 51 -15.97 -5.18 -0.97
CA LYS A 51 -16.46 -4.53 -2.19
C LYS A 51 -15.31 -4.46 -3.20
N ARG A 52 -15.50 -5.10 -4.35
CA ARG A 52 -14.54 -5.13 -5.45
C ARG A 52 -14.20 -3.69 -5.85
N GLY A 53 -13.02 -3.21 -5.45
CA GLY A 53 -12.65 -1.82 -5.62
C GLY A 53 -11.36 -1.46 -4.88
N ARG A 54 -10.80 -0.30 -5.24
CA ARG A 54 -9.64 0.28 -4.57
C ARG A 54 -9.98 0.54 -3.09
N PRO A 55 -9.05 0.31 -2.12
CA PRO A 55 -9.32 0.57 -0.71
C PRO A 55 -9.94 1.94 -0.48
N VAL A 56 -10.95 2.03 0.39
CA VAL A 56 -11.60 3.29 0.77
C VAL A 56 -10.50 4.26 1.24
N GLY A 57 -10.38 5.43 0.61
CA GLY A 57 -9.30 6.42 0.83
C GLY A 57 -8.24 6.51 -0.27
N SER A 58 -8.26 5.62 -1.26
CA SER A 58 -7.33 5.65 -2.41
C SER A 58 -7.81 6.52 -3.59
N THR A 59 -8.96 7.17 -3.43
CA THR A 59 -9.47 8.23 -4.31
C THR A 59 -8.92 9.55 -3.79
N LYS A 60 -8.00 10.17 -4.54
CA LYS A 60 -7.50 11.52 -4.23
C LYS A 60 -8.68 12.50 -4.31
N GLU A 61 -8.75 13.46 -3.39
CA GLU A 61 -9.80 14.50 -3.37
C GLU A 61 -9.92 15.25 -4.71
N ALA A 62 -8.79 15.47 -5.39
CA ALA A 62 -8.73 16.03 -6.74
C ALA A 62 -7.92 15.12 -7.68
N PRO A 63 -8.56 14.16 -8.38
CA PRO A 63 -7.86 13.31 -9.34
C PRO A 63 -7.44 14.12 -10.58
N LYS A 64 -6.30 13.76 -11.16
CA LYS A 64 -5.88 14.31 -12.46
C LYS A 64 -6.89 13.88 -13.52
N GLN A 65 -7.38 14.81 -14.34
CA GLN A 65 -8.27 14.49 -15.44
C GLN A 65 -7.46 14.06 -16.67
N ALA A 66 -7.83 12.93 -17.27
CA ALA A 66 -7.23 12.48 -18.53
C ALA A 66 -7.86 13.25 -19.68
N VAL A 67 -7.06 14.09 -20.35
CA VAL A 67 -7.50 14.91 -21.49
C VAL A 67 -6.76 14.50 -22.75
N LYS A 68 -7.44 14.57 -23.92
CA LYS A 68 -6.78 14.41 -25.22
C LYS A 68 -6.23 15.76 -25.67
N LEU A 69 -4.92 15.94 -25.58
CA LEU A 69 -4.20 17.15 -25.99
C LEU A 69 -3.21 16.83 -27.12
N ARG A 70 -3.11 17.70 -28.12
CA ARG A 70 -2.04 17.66 -29.13
C ARG A 70 -0.92 18.60 -28.71
N ILE A 71 0.32 18.12 -28.80
CA ILE A 71 1.55 18.86 -28.48
C ILE A 71 2.42 18.80 -29.73
N ASP A 72 3.12 19.90 -30.04
CA ASP A 72 4.05 19.95 -31.15
C ASP A 72 5.16 18.87 -31.04
N PRO A 73 5.60 18.29 -32.17
CA PRO A 73 6.47 17.13 -32.16
C PRO A 73 7.87 17.41 -31.59
N ASP A 74 8.41 18.61 -31.79
CA ASP A 74 9.69 19.06 -31.24
C ASP A 74 9.63 19.20 -29.71
N VAL A 75 8.57 19.82 -29.20
CA VAL A 75 8.31 19.94 -27.76
C VAL A 75 8.16 18.56 -27.12
N LEU A 76 7.41 17.66 -27.77
CA LEU A 76 7.24 16.29 -27.30
C LEU A 76 8.57 15.52 -27.27
N ALA A 77 9.44 15.73 -28.25
CA ALA A 77 10.77 15.11 -28.31
C ALA A 77 11.64 15.58 -27.13
N VAL A 78 11.70 16.89 -26.87
CA VAL A 78 12.45 17.46 -25.73
C VAL A 78 11.91 16.92 -24.41
N LEU A 79 10.59 16.88 -24.24
CA LEU A 79 9.97 16.37 -23.02
C LEU A 79 10.30 14.90 -22.80
N ARG A 80 10.20 14.05 -23.82
CA ARG A 80 10.54 12.62 -23.71
C ARG A 80 12.02 12.40 -23.43
N ALA A 81 12.91 13.24 -23.96
CA ALA A 81 14.33 13.20 -23.69
C ALA A 81 14.67 13.44 -22.21
N THR A 82 13.77 14.07 -21.43
CA THR A 82 13.95 14.23 -19.97
C THR A 82 13.82 12.92 -19.18
N GLY A 83 13.43 11.82 -19.84
CA GLY A 83 13.38 10.48 -19.26
C GLY A 83 12.03 10.09 -18.64
N PRO A 84 12.01 9.04 -17.79
CA PRO A 84 10.80 8.57 -17.13
C PRO A 84 10.11 9.69 -16.33
N GLY A 85 8.78 9.73 -16.42
CA GLY A 85 7.98 10.75 -15.71
C GLY A 85 7.85 12.09 -16.43
N TRP A 86 8.25 12.20 -17.69
CA TRP A 86 8.09 13.42 -18.50
C TRP A 86 6.66 14.02 -18.46
N GLN A 87 5.61 13.19 -18.44
CA GLN A 87 4.22 13.65 -18.30
C GLN A 87 3.94 14.35 -16.96
N THR A 88 4.53 13.86 -15.87
CA THR A 88 4.44 14.53 -14.57
C THR A 88 5.17 15.86 -14.61
N ARG A 89 6.32 15.90 -15.30
CA ARG A 89 7.10 17.13 -15.51
C ARG A 89 6.32 18.19 -16.30
N VAL A 90 5.59 17.78 -17.34
CA VAL A 90 4.67 18.66 -18.09
C VAL A 90 3.65 19.29 -17.14
N ASN A 91 3.00 18.49 -16.29
CA ASN A 91 2.04 19.02 -15.33
C ASN A 91 2.69 19.99 -14.32
N THR A 92 3.93 19.74 -13.89
CA THR A 92 4.67 20.66 -13.01
C THR A 92 4.92 21.99 -13.71
N ILE A 93 5.42 21.98 -14.96
CA ILE A 93 5.66 23.19 -15.75
C ILE A 93 4.38 24.00 -15.90
N LEU A 94 3.26 23.36 -16.24
CA LEU A 94 1.97 24.04 -16.38
C LEU A 94 1.53 24.69 -15.06
N ARG A 95 1.69 23.99 -13.93
CA ARG A 95 1.37 24.55 -12.61
C ARG A 95 2.21 25.75 -12.26
N GLU A 96 3.51 25.69 -12.53
CA GLU A 96 4.43 26.82 -12.33
C GLU A 96 4.04 28.02 -13.20
N ARG A 97 3.73 27.81 -14.49
CA ARG A 97 3.37 28.91 -15.41
C ARG A 97 2.07 29.60 -15.02
N PHE A 98 1.10 28.85 -14.46
CA PHE A 98 -0.17 29.40 -14.00
C PHE A 98 -0.19 29.73 -12.49
N ALA A 99 0.98 29.73 -11.82
CA ALA A 99 1.10 29.99 -10.39
C ALA A 99 0.16 29.14 -9.51
N LEU A 100 -0.08 27.90 -9.92
CA LEU A 100 -0.89 26.91 -9.20
C LEU A 100 -0.02 26.25 -8.10
N THR A 101 0.26 27.00 -7.04
CA THR A 101 0.92 26.49 -5.84
C THR A 101 -0.03 25.59 -5.06
N THR A 102 0.42 24.39 -4.71
CA THR A 102 -0.25 23.51 -3.75
C THR A 102 -0.36 24.25 -2.42
N ARG A 103 -1.57 24.65 -2.05
CA ARG A 103 -1.92 25.04 -0.68
C ARG A 103 -2.47 23.83 0.06
#